data_AF-A0A7V9U5P1-F1
#
_entry.id   AF-A0A7V9U5P1-F1
#
_cell.length_a   1.000
_cell.length_b   1.000
_cell.length_c   1.000
_cell.angle_alpha   90.00
_cell.angle_beta   90.00
_cell.angle_gamma   90.00
#
_symmetry.space_group_name_H-M   'P 1'
#
loop_
_entity.id
_entity.type
_entity.pdbx_description
1 polymer ?
#
loop_
_entity_poly.entity_id
_entity_poly.type
_entity_poly.pdbx_seq_one_letter_code
_entity_poly.pdbx_strand_id
1 'polypeptide(L)'
;MAETHLAKRGPPAWGPIADSVTPTLQEEDVRALQDHLTINGGDFDVRIPIEEIVGLLRPFNGRARTVVSKLLTGYSVGMAAACAGVDPETVSTWGKRHPEFGLAVRKARDWGFRRTAERELQRRAMAGNDDKHSGRLLELWLKREDASYRDKSQLHMEVVHRALEAESTVSQGWKDVTQDAQTT
;
A
#
# COMPACT_ATOMS: atom_id res chain seq x y z
N MET A 1 61.27 5.75 1.52
CA MET A 1 60.12 6.21 0.72
C MET A 1 59.10 5.07 0.73
N ALA A 2 58.00 5.25 1.46
CA ALA A 2 56.96 4.22 1.58
C ALA A 2 55.80 4.59 0.64
N GLU A 3 55.69 3.89 -0.48
CA GLU A 3 54.56 4.02 -1.39
C GLU A 3 53.35 3.29 -0.81
N THR A 4 52.42 4.09 -0.30
CA THR A 4 51.13 3.62 0.21
C THR A 4 50.28 3.18 -0.98
N HIS A 5 50.19 1.88 -1.22
CA HIS A 5 49.22 1.28 -2.15
C HIS A 5 47.80 1.59 -1.67
N LEU A 6 47.24 2.71 -2.14
CA LEU A 6 45.84 3.04 -2.01
C LEU A 6 45.06 2.11 -2.94
N ALA A 7 44.70 0.93 -2.43
CA ALA A 7 43.80 0.01 -3.11
C ALA A 7 42.56 0.80 -3.54
N LYS A 8 42.32 0.88 -4.86
CA LYS A 8 41.09 1.41 -5.44
C LYS A 8 39.93 0.57 -4.88
N ARG A 9 39.32 1.03 -3.78
CA ARG A 9 38.04 0.52 -3.31
C ARG A 9 37.07 0.76 -4.46
N GLY A 10 36.60 -0.32 -5.08
CA GLY A 10 35.50 -0.24 -6.05
C GLY A 10 34.30 0.48 -5.43
N PRO A 11 33.36 0.97 -6.25
CA PRO A 11 32.18 1.64 -5.74
C PRO A 11 31.52 0.76 -4.66
N PRO A 12 31.06 1.37 -3.54
CA PRO A 12 30.36 0.62 -2.50
C PRO A 12 29.24 -0.20 -3.14
N ALA A 13 29.16 -1.50 -2.82
CA ALA A 13 28.14 -2.46 -3.29
C ALA A 13 26.69 -2.14 -2.80
N TRP A 14 26.40 -0.86 -2.57
CA TRP A 14 25.23 -0.33 -1.87
C TRP A 14 24.34 0.51 -2.81
N GLY A 15 24.39 0.26 -4.12
CA GLY A 15 23.49 0.85 -5.11
C GLY A 15 22.25 -0.03 -5.37
N PRO A 16 21.17 0.51 -5.96
CA PRO A 16 19.96 -0.26 -6.24
C PRO A 16 20.13 -1.34 -7.32
N ILE A 17 21.24 -1.32 -8.08
CA ILE A 17 21.54 -2.26 -9.16
C ILE A 17 22.91 -2.92 -8.86
N ALA A 18 23.01 -4.24 -9.04
CA ALA A 18 24.29 -4.96 -8.96
C ALA A 18 25.08 -4.81 -10.26
N ASP A 19 26.39 -4.62 -10.14
CA ASP A 19 27.31 -4.37 -11.27
C ASP A 19 27.54 -5.58 -12.22
N SER A 20 27.03 -6.80 -11.97
CA SER A 20 27.27 -7.92 -12.92
C SER A 20 26.55 -9.25 -12.66
N VAL A 21 25.72 -9.38 -11.62
CA VAL A 21 25.02 -10.65 -11.34
C VAL A 21 23.54 -10.40 -11.50
N THR A 22 22.93 -11.08 -12.48
CA THR A 22 21.47 -11.09 -12.68
C THR A 22 20.81 -11.32 -11.32
N PRO A 23 20.08 -10.35 -10.76
CA PRO A 23 19.55 -10.49 -9.41
C PRO A 23 18.53 -11.62 -9.42
N THR A 24 18.89 -12.79 -8.88
CA THR A 24 17.95 -13.90 -8.77
C THR A 24 16.93 -13.52 -7.70
N LEU A 25 15.70 -13.28 -8.14
CA LEU A 25 14.54 -13.23 -7.27
C LEU A 25 14.24 -14.68 -6.92
N GLN A 26 14.36 -15.06 -5.64
CA GLN A 26 14.08 -16.44 -5.23
C GLN A 26 12.57 -16.68 -5.34
N GLU A 27 12.15 -17.88 -5.77
CA GLU A 27 10.71 -18.21 -5.82
C GLU A 27 10.03 -18.06 -4.46
N GLU A 28 10.76 -18.33 -3.37
CA GLU A 28 10.27 -18.16 -2.01
C GLU A 28 9.91 -16.71 -1.68
N ASP A 29 10.72 -15.75 -2.12
CA ASP A 29 10.44 -14.31 -1.93
C ASP A 29 9.16 -13.91 -2.69
N VAL A 30 8.98 -14.44 -3.89
CA VAL A 30 7.80 -14.19 -4.73
C VAL A 30 6.56 -14.77 -4.09
N ARG A 31 6.63 -16.01 -3.60
CA ARG A 31 5.51 -16.69 -2.91
C ARG A 31 5.16 -16.00 -1.60
N ALA A 32 6.13 -15.66 -0.77
CA ALA A 32 5.87 -14.94 0.48
C ALA A 32 5.23 -13.57 0.23
N LEU A 33 5.65 -12.87 -0.84
CA LEU A 33 5.01 -11.62 -1.24
C LEU A 33 3.59 -11.86 -1.76
N GLN A 34 3.41 -12.87 -2.61
CA GLN A 34 2.12 -13.26 -3.14
C GLN A 34 1.15 -13.62 -2.02
N ASP A 35 1.57 -14.41 -1.04
CA ASP A 35 0.75 -14.76 0.13
C ASP A 35 0.34 -13.51 0.90
N HIS A 36 1.28 -12.60 1.19
CA HIS A 36 0.94 -11.31 1.82
C HIS A 36 0.01 -10.43 0.96
N LEU A 37 0.11 -10.57 -0.36
CA LEU A 37 -0.74 -9.90 -1.33
C LEU A 37 -2.08 -10.60 -1.56
N THR A 38 -2.26 -11.87 -1.18
CA THR A 38 -3.47 -12.66 -1.45
C THR A 38 -4.29 -12.92 -0.19
N ILE A 39 -3.65 -13.08 0.97
CA ILE A 39 -4.27 -13.44 2.27
C ILE A 39 -5.26 -12.37 2.78
N ASN A 40 -5.28 -11.17 2.19
CA ASN A 40 -6.20 -10.10 2.58
C ASN A 40 -7.32 -9.80 1.56
N GLY A 41 -7.57 -10.72 0.61
CA GLY A 41 -8.54 -10.58 -0.47
C GLY A 41 -10.00 -10.48 -0.01
N GLY A 42 -10.45 -9.26 0.26
CA GLY A 42 -11.86 -8.89 0.14
C GLY A 42 -12.22 -8.52 -1.31
N ASP A 43 -13.51 -8.37 -1.60
CA ASP A 43 -14.07 -8.11 -2.95
C ASP A 43 -13.54 -6.87 -3.69
N PHE A 44 -12.74 -6.02 -3.03
CA PHE A 44 -12.19 -4.78 -3.58
C PHE A 44 -10.65 -4.81 -3.75
N ASP A 45 -9.99 -5.97 -3.72
CA ASP A 45 -8.52 -6.02 -3.75
C ASP A 45 -7.98 -5.60 -5.14
N VAL A 46 -7.10 -4.61 -5.17
CA VAL A 46 -6.30 -4.26 -6.36
C VAL A 46 -5.45 -5.47 -6.74
N ARG A 47 -5.88 -6.20 -7.78
CA ARG A 47 -5.15 -7.36 -8.29
C ARG A 47 -3.98 -6.89 -9.14
N ILE A 48 -2.79 -6.89 -8.55
CA ILE A 48 -1.54 -6.66 -9.28
C ILE A 48 -1.08 -8.02 -9.83
N PRO A 49 -0.90 -8.17 -11.15
CA PRO A 49 -0.39 -9.41 -11.74
C PRO A 49 0.98 -9.77 -11.15
N ILE A 50 1.21 -11.06 -10.90
CA ILE A 50 2.46 -11.53 -10.29
C ILE A 50 3.66 -11.23 -11.19
N GLU A 51 3.45 -11.25 -12.50
CA GLU A 51 4.45 -10.92 -13.52
C GLU A 51 4.88 -9.46 -13.41
N GLU A 52 3.96 -8.56 -13.07
CA GLU A 52 4.28 -7.15 -12.85
C GLU A 52 5.06 -6.95 -11.56
N ILE A 53 4.72 -7.66 -10.49
CA ILE A 53 5.46 -7.63 -9.22
C ILE A 53 6.89 -8.15 -9.42
N VAL A 54 7.04 -9.30 -10.07
CA VAL A 54 8.34 -9.88 -10.41
C VAL A 54 9.12 -8.93 -11.30
N GLY A 55 8.49 -8.37 -12.34
CA GLY A 55 9.10 -7.39 -13.23
C GLY A 55 9.58 -6.13 -12.49
N LEU A 56 8.83 -5.68 -11.48
CA LEU A 56 9.19 -4.53 -10.65
C LEU A 56 10.36 -4.83 -9.71
N LEU A 57 10.45 -6.03 -9.15
CA LEU A 57 11.45 -6.39 -8.14
C LEU A 57 12.76 -6.92 -8.73
N ARG A 58 12.70 -7.57 -9.90
CA ARG A 58 13.84 -8.23 -10.56
C ARG A 58 15.07 -7.34 -10.76
N PRO A 59 14.95 -6.05 -11.14
CA PRO A 59 16.13 -5.20 -11.36
C PRO A 59 16.90 -4.89 -10.07
N PHE A 60 16.26 -5.03 -8.90
CA PHE A 60 16.80 -4.58 -7.63
C PHE A 60 17.24 -5.75 -6.76
N ASN A 61 18.22 -5.51 -5.89
CA ASN A 61 18.68 -6.48 -4.89
C ASN A 61 18.79 -5.86 -3.50
N GLY A 62 19.08 -6.71 -2.52
CA GLY A 62 19.37 -6.33 -1.15
C GLY A 62 18.37 -5.32 -0.59
N ARG A 63 18.91 -4.20 -0.08
CA ARG A 63 18.13 -3.15 0.58
C ARG A 63 17.12 -2.48 -0.35
N ALA A 64 17.46 -2.25 -1.62
CA ALA A 64 16.57 -1.63 -2.59
C ALA A 64 15.34 -2.51 -2.86
N ARG A 65 15.55 -3.83 -3.02
CA ARG A 65 14.45 -4.79 -3.16
C ARG A 65 13.54 -4.80 -1.93
N THR A 66 14.12 -4.77 -0.73
CA THR A 66 13.36 -4.68 0.53
C THR A 66 12.50 -3.41 0.60
N VAL A 67 13.01 -2.27 0.16
CA VAL A 67 12.22 -1.03 0.11
C VAL A 67 11.02 -1.20 -0.81
N VAL A 68 11.23 -1.64 -2.05
CA VAL A 68 10.14 -1.79 -3.04
C VAL A 68 9.12 -2.83 -2.58
N SER A 69 9.57 -3.95 -2.02
CA SER A 69 8.67 -5.00 -1.52
C SER A 69 7.81 -4.54 -0.34
N LYS A 70 8.37 -3.78 0.61
CA LYS A 70 7.60 -3.23 1.73
C LYS A 70 6.60 -2.16 1.28
N LEU A 71 6.96 -1.33 0.31
CA LEU A 71 6.03 -0.37 -0.28
C LEU A 71 4.83 -1.09 -0.93
N LEU A 72 5.04 -2.20 -1.65
CA LEU A 72 3.96 -3.01 -2.22
C LEU A 72 2.99 -3.54 -1.15
N THR A 73 3.47 -3.77 0.07
CA THR A 73 2.63 -4.18 1.21
C THR A 73 1.92 -3.02 1.92
N GLY A 74 2.04 -1.79 1.40
CA GLY A 74 1.36 -0.60 1.93
C GLY A 74 2.13 0.15 3.02
N TYR A 75 3.41 -0.15 3.22
CA TYR A 75 4.25 0.59 4.16
C TYR A 75 4.52 2.00 3.62
N SER A 76 4.71 2.97 4.52
CA SER A 76 5.23 4.28 4.13
C SER A 76 6.71 4.18 3.72
N VAL A 77 7.21 5.18 2.98
CA VAL A 77 8.63 5.23 2.58
C VAL A 77 9.56 5.17 3.80
N GLY A 78 9.19 5.85 4.90
CA GLY A 78 9.97 5.83 6.13
C GLY A 78 10.04 4.43 6.75
N MET A 79 8.91 3.73 6.85
CA MET A 79 8.87 2.37 7.39
C MET A 79 9.60 1.38 6.48
N ALA A 80 9.44 1.49 5.16
CA ALA A 80 10.14 0.66 4.19
C ALA A 80 11.67 0.86 4.24
N ALA A 81 12.12 2.11 4.37
CA ALA A 81 13.53 2.45 4.56
C ALA A 81 14.08 1.86 5.87
N ALA A 82 13.34 1.98 6.97
CA ALA A 82 13.69 1.38 8.25
C ALA A 82 13.82 -0.15 8.17
N CYS A 83 12.88 -0.84 7.51
CA CYS A 83 12.97 -2.28 7.26
C CYS A 83 14.21 -2.69 6.44
N ALA A 84 14.66 -1.80 5.55
CA ALA A 84 15.86 -2.01 4.75
C ALA A 84 17.16 -1.55 5.45
N GLY A 85 17.06 -0.99 6.66
CA GLY A 85 18.20 -0.46 7.41
C GLY A 85 18.87 0.73 6.71
N VAL A 86 18.08 1.60 6.07
CA VAL A 86 18.56 2.83 5.42
C VAL A 86 17.75 4.05 5.84
N ASP A 87 18.34 5.22 5.67
CA ASP A 87 17.64 6.48 5.89
C ASP A 87 16.65 6.77 4.74
N PRO A 88 15.46 7.35 4.99
CA PRO A 88 14.53 7.74 3.93
C PRO A 88 15.14 8.67 2.86
N GLU A 89 16.08 9.53 3.22
CA GLU A 89 16.81 10.40 2.29
C GLU A 89 17.70 9.58 1.34
N THR A 90 18.20 8.43 1.80
CA THR A 90 18.96 7.50 0.95
C THR A 90 18.07 6.95 -0.17
N VAL A 91 16.82 6.60 0.15
CA VAL A 91 15.84 6.14 -0.86
C VAL A 91 15.56 7.24 -1.89
N SER A 92 15.39 8.50 -1.44
CA SER A 92 15.22 9.65 -2.32
C SER A 92 16.44 9.87 -3.22
N THR A 93 17.64 9.79 -2.65
CA THR A 93 18.91 9.95 -3.36
C THR A 93 19.09 8.85 -4.41
N TRP A 94 18.79 7.60 -4.08
CA TRP A 94 18.78 6.50 -5.04
C TRP A 94 17.77 6.75 -6.16
N GLY A 95 16.55 7.17 -5.85
CA GLY A 95 15.53 7.45 -6.88
C GLY A 95 15.91 8.58 -7.85
N LYS A 96 16.69 9.56 -7.39
CA LYS A 96 17.23 10.64 -8.25
C LYS A 96 18.39 10.15 -9.14
N ARG A 97 19.26 9.29 -8.60
CA ARG A 97 20.43 8.76 -9.31
C ARG A 97 20.09 7.62 -10.28
N HIS A 98 19.04 6.87 -9.95
CA HIS A 98 18.60 5.65 -10.63
C HIS A 98 17.10 5.78 -10.98
N PRO A 99 16.76 6.37 -12.14
CA PRO A 99 15.38 6.67 -12.52
C PRO A 99 14.43 5.47 -12.48
N GLU A 100 14.94 4.29 -12.84
CA GLU A 100 14.25 2.99 -12.76
C GLU A 100 13.84 2.64 -11.33
N PHE A 101 14.72 2.86 -10.35
CA PHE A 101 14.40 2.67 -8.94
C PHE A 101 13.37 3.71 -8.48
N GLY A 102 13.53 4.97 -8.89
CA GLY A 102 12.56 6.01 -8.59
C GLY A 102 11.16 5.70 -9.13
N LEU A 103 11.07 5.14 -10.34
CA LEU A 103 9.82 4.69 -10.93
C LEU A 103 9.23 3.49 -10.18
N ALA A 104 10.06 2.53 -9.80
CA ALA A 104 9.62 1.36 -9.06
C ALA A 104 9.07 1.72 -7.67
N VAL A 105 9.74 2.63 -6.94
CA VAL A 105 9.28 3.16 -5.66
C VAL A 105 7.93 3.85 -5.79
N ARG A 106 7.73 4.68 -6.82
CA ARG A 106 6.43 5.35 -7.05
C ARG A 106 5.32 4.34 -7.33
N LYS A 107 5.54 3.41 -8.27
CA LYS A 107 4.56 2.36 -8.59
C LYS A 107 4.21 1.50 -7.37
N ALA A 108 5.22 1.04 -6.65
CA ALA A 108 5.02 0.21 -5.46
C ALA A 108 4.24 0.95 -4.37
N ARG A 109 4.56 2.24 -4.16
CA ARG A 109 3.84 3.09 -3.21
C ARG A 109 2.38 3.28 -3.62
N ASP A 110 2.12 3.62 -4.87
CA ASP A 110 0.76 3.86 -5.37
C ASP A 110 -0.10 2.60 -5.25
N TRP A 111 0.47 1.44 -5.62
CA TRP A 111 -0.21 0.15 -5.51
C TRP A 111 -0.47 -0.27 -4.06
N GLY A 112 0.54 -0.19 -3.18
CA GLY A 112 0.36 -0.51 -1.77
C GLY A 112 -0.59 0.45 -1.05
N PHE A 113 -0.55 1.73 -1.42
CA PHE A 113 -1.46 2.76 -0.90
C PHE A 113 -2.91 2.47 -1.27
N ARG A 114 -3.22 2.27 -2.55
CA ARG A 114 -4.60 2.01 -3.01
C ARG A 114 -5.20 0.83 -2.26
N ARG A 115 -4.43 -0.26 -2.16
CA ARG A 115 -4.84 -1.46 -1.46
C ARG A 115 -5.16 -1.23 0.02
N THR A 116 -4.28 -0.54 0.74
CA THR A 116 -4.48 -0.31 2.18
C THR A 116 -5.57 0.71 2.46
N ALA A 117 -5.66 1.76 1.65
CA ALA A 117 -6.60 2.84 1.85
C ALA A 117 -8.03 2.43 1.46
N GLU A 118 -8.22 1.66 0.38
CA GLU A 118 -9.54 1.12 0.00
C GLU A 118 -10.10 0.18 1.08
N ARG A 119 -9.25 -0.70 1.63
CA ARG A 119 -9.64 -1.60 2.72
C ARG A 119 -10.03 -0.84 3.98
N GLU A 120 -9.26 0.17 4.36
CA GLU A 120 -9.56 0.98 5.55
C GLU A 120 -10.83 1.83 5.34
N LEU A 121 -11.05 2.33 4.12
CA LEU A 121 -12.28 3.03 3.76
C LEU A 121 -13.50 2.12 3.90
N GLN A 122 -13.42 0.88 3.39
CA GLN A 122 -14.48 -0.11 3.52
C GLN A 122 -14.74 -0.46 4.99
N ARG A 123 -13.68 -0.70 5.78
CA ARG A 123 -13.82 -1.00 7.21
C ARG A 123 -14.56 0.12 7.93
N ARG A 124 -14.21 1.38 7.67
CA ARG A 124 -14.86 2.54 8.30
C ARG A 124 -16.28 2.77 7.81
N ALA A 125 -16.56 2.54 6.52
CA ALA A 125 -17.91 2.59 5.99
C ALA A 125 -18.84 1.56 6.68
N MET A 126 -18.32 0.35 6.95
CA MET A 126 -19.07 -0.70 7.66
C MET A 126 -19.17 -0.48 9.17
N ALA A 127 -18.28 0.33 9.77
CA ALA A 127 -18.29 0.65 11.20
C ALA A 127 -19.41 1.64 11.59
N GLY A 128 -20.11 2.23 10.62
CA GLY A 128 -21.33 3.01 10.86
C GLY A 128 -21.09 4.40 11.50
N ASN A 129 -22.05 4.85 12.31
CA ASN A 129 -22.16 6.23 12.80
C ASN A 129 -21.07 6.62 13.82
N ASP A 130 -20.39 5.63 14.42
CA ASP A 130 -19.46 5.84 15.54
C ASP A 130 -18.09 6.40 15.10
N ASP A 131 -17.78 6.41 13.79
CA ASP A 131 -16.45 6.83 13.29
C ASP A 131 -16.49 7.75 12.05
N LYS A 132 -17.52 8.59 11.95
CA LYS A 132 -17.72 9.53 10.83
C LYS A 132 -16.54 10.49 10.59
N HIS A 133 -15.92 10.96 11.66
CA HIS A 133 -14.83 11.93 11.57
C HIS A 133 -13.54 11.31 11.00
N SER A 134 -13.22 10.08 11.40
CA SER A 134 -12.05 9.40 10.86
C SER A 134 -12.27 9.00 9.39
N GLY A 135 -13.49 8.61 9.02
CA GLY A 135 -13.85 8.34 7.62
C GLY A 135 -13.65 9.57 6.73
N ARG A 136 -14.09 10.74 7.20
CA ARG A 136 -13.88 12.00 6.47
C ARG A 136 -12.40 12.40 6.35
N LEU A 137 -11.60 12.18 7.40
CA LEU A 137 -10.16 12.44 7.34
C LEU A 137 -9.46 11.52 6.34
N LEU A 138 -9.85 10.25 6.30
CA LEU A 138 -9.33 9.28 5.33
C LEU A 138 -9.70 9.68 3.90
N GLU A 139 -10.94 10.11 3.67
CA GLU A 139 -11.40 10.61 2.37
C GLU A 139 -10.59 11.84 1.90
N LEU A 140 -10.33 12.80 2.78
CA LEU A 140 -9.50 13.97 2.47
C LEU A 140 -8.06 13.56 2.13
N TRP A 141 -7.51 12.60 2.88
CA TRP A 141 -6.16 12.08 2.62
C TRP A 141 -6.09 11.34 1.27
N LEU A 142 -7.08 10.51 0.95
CA LEU A 142 -7.23 9.84 -0.35
C LEU A 142 -7.28 10.84 -1.51
N LYS A 143 -8.11 11.89 -1.39
CA LYS A 143 -8.23 12.95 -2.42
C LYS A 143 -6.95 13.75 -2.62
N ARG A 144 -6.15 13.90 -1.56
CA ARG A 144 -4.83 14.55 -1.65
C ARG A 144 -3.87 13.68 -2.44
N GLU A 145 -3.83 12.38 -2.17
CA GLU A 145 -2.85 11.46 -2.74
C GLU A 145 -3.19 11.04 -4.18
N ASP A 146 -4.46 10.78 -4.50
CA ASP A 146 -4.89 10.34 -5.82
C ASP A 146 -6.08 11.18 -6.34
N ALA A 147 -5.90 11.82 -7.49
CA ALA A 147 -6.89 12.69 -8.10
C ALA A 147 -8.15 11.93 -8.55
N SER A 148 -8.06 10.62 -8.85
CA SER A 148 -9.21 9.80 -9.24
C SER A 148 -10.28 9.69 -8.14
N TYR A 149 -9.88 9.90 -6.88
CA TYR A 149 -10.78 9.90 -5.73
C TYR A 149 -11.52 11.23 -5.53
N ARG A 150 -11.24 12.27 -6.32
CA ARG A 150 -11.88 13.60 -6.15
C ARG A 150 -13.31 13.64 -6.70
N ASP A 151 -13.57 12.98 -7.83
CA ASP A 151 -14.82 13.14 -8.57
C ASP A 151 -15.85 11.99 -8.40
N LYS A 152 -15.41 10.75 -8.12
CA LYS A 152 -16.29 9.56 -8.13
C LYS A 152 -16.63 8.96 -6.75
N SER A 153 -15.91 9.35 -5.69
CA SER A 153 -15.99 8.68 -4.38
C SER A 153 -17.15 9.17 -3.49
N GLN A 154 -17.64 10.40 -3.69
CA GLN A 154 -18.81 10.91 -2.94
C GLN A 154 -20.04 10.05 -3.20
N LEU A 155 -20.24 9.58 -4.45
CA LEU A 155 -21.38 8.75 -4.80
C LEU A 155 -21.35 7.37 -4.11
N HIS A 156 -20.20 6.71 -4.01
CA HIS A 156 -20.15 5.38 -3.39
C HIS A 156 -20.31 5.43 -1.86
N MET A 157 -19.69 6.41 -1.19
CA MET A 157 -19.86 6.56 0.27
C MET A 157 -21.26 7.03 0.64
N GLU A 158 -21.87 7.95 -0.12
CA GLU A 158 -23.25 8.38 0.13
C GLU A 158 -24.26 7.25 -0.13
N VAL A 159 -24.05 6.44 -1.16
CA VAL A 159 -24.92 5.28 -1.44
C VAL A 159 -24.79 4.21 -0.36
N VAL A 160 -23.57 3.91 0.11
CA VAL A 160 -23.35 2.95 1.22
C VAL A 160 -23.94 3.48 2.53
N HIS A 161 -23.75 4.76 2.85
CA HIS A 161 -24.36 5.37 4.04
C HIS A 161 -25.89 5.39 3.95
N ARG A 162 -26.48 5.73 2.80
CA ARG A 162 -27.94 5.67 2.62
C ARG A 162 -28.49 4.26 2.70
N ALA A 163 -27.76 3.26 2.20
CA ALA A 163 -28.16 1.86 2.30
C ALA A 163 -28.16 1.39 3.76
N LEU A 164 -27.12 1.73 4.53
CA LEU A 164 -27.03 1.41 5.96
C LEU A 164 -28.06 2.18 6.81
N GLU A 165 -28.34 3.44 6.48
CA GLU A 165 -29.40 4.22 7.12
C GLU A 165 -30.79 3.66 6.81
N ALA A 166 -31.05 3.23 5.56
CA ALA A 166 -32.29 2.57 5.19
C ALA A 166 -32.47 1.22 5.91
N GLU A 167 -31.41 0.42 6.02
CA GLU A 167 -31.44 -0.88 6.70
C GLU A 167 -31.67 -0.75 8.21
N SER A 168 -31.01 0.22 8.86
CA SER A 168 -31.23 0.53 10.28
C SER A 168 -32.64 1.05 10.56
N THR A 169 -33.19 1.88 9.67
CA THR A 169 -34.57 2.40 9.77
C THR A 169 -35.60 1.28 9.62
N VAL A 170 -35.39 0.36 8.67
CA VAL A 170 -36.26 -0.82 8.50
C VAL A 170 -36.18 -1.73 9.72
N SER A 171 -34.97 -1.95 10.27
CA SER A 171 -34.79 -2.77 11.47
C SER A 171 -35.46 -2.17 12.72
N GLN A 172 -35.42 -0.85 12.88
CA GLN A 172 -36.13 -0.16 13.96
C GLN A 172 -37.65 -0.23 13.78
N GLY A 173 -38.17 0.05 12.58
CA GLY A 173 -39.60 -0.03 12.30
C GLY A 173 -40.19 -1.43 12.55
N TRP A 174 -39.40 -2.50 12.34
CA TRP A 174 -39.82 -3.86 12.65
C TRP A 174 -39.86 -4.16 14.16
N LYS A 175 -38.97 -3.54 14.96
CA LYS A 175 -38.95 -3.68 16.41
C LYS A 175 -40.12 -2.94 17.07
N ASP A 176 -40.47 -1.77 16.56
CA ASP A 176 -41.60 -0.99 17.07
C ASP A 176 -42.93 -1.72 16.82
N VAL A 177 -43.12 -2.30 15.63
CA VAL A 177 -44.32 -3.10 15.28
C VAL A 177 -44.44 -4.36 16.14
N THR A 178 -43.33 -4.97 16.54
CA THR A 178 -43.36 -6.18 17.39
C THR A 178 -43.57 -5.86 18.88
N GLN A 179 -43.20 -4.66 19.34
CA GLN A 179 -43.52 -4.21 20.70
C GLN A 179 -44.98 -3.78 20.85
N ASP A 180 -45.55 -3.09 19.86
CA ASP A 180 -46.97 -2.72 19.88
C ASP A 180 -47.90 -3.95 19.87
N ALA A 181 -47.49 -5.03 19.19
CA ALA A 181 -48.21 -6.30 19.16
C ALA A 181 -48.18 -7.09 20.49
N GLN A 182 -47.28 -6.77 21.42
CA GLN A 182 -47.20 -7.42 22.75
C GLN A 182 -47.91 -6.63 23.86
N THR A 183 -48.36 -5.41 23.57
CA THR A 183 -48.96 -4.51 24.55
C THR A 183 -50.50 -4.40 24.40
N THR A 184 -51.07 -5.21 23.51
CA THR A 184 -52.53 -5.33 23.27
C THR A 184 -53.01 -6.70 23.70
#